data_AF-L0JS89-F1
#
_entry.id   AF-L0JS89-F1
#
_cell.length_a   1.000
_cell.length_b   1.000
_cell.length_c   1.000
_cell.angle_alpha   90.00
_cell.angle_beta   90.00
_cell.angle_gamma   90.00
#
_symmetry.space_group_name_H-M   'P 1'
#
loop_
_entity.id
_entity.type
_entity.pdbx_description
1 polymer ?
#
loop_
_entity_poly.entity_id
_entity_poly.type
_entity_poly.pdbx_seq_one_letter_code
_entity_poly.pdbx_strand_id
1 'polypeptide(L)'
;MELSETDWGILDLCSDNRETRKNIAAALDKSPNYISKELSKLSEMGLLEQPGPAENSGMHVTTEKGEFVLSKQEKYERRQSELFGELVESAVELSRELSAEADEEVTPSDIVVVTEQAHDLLQKLENHSGISPREAADRIGMNLYATQGILYELYFFDLLDRAVTSEGEIYDLTARGRRLLDQPAQTTVKDANRTWNMITSKDRSEPSFEE
;
A
#
# COMPACT_ATOMS: atom_id res chain seq x y z
N MET A 1 -12.12 -0.20 -2.38
CA MET A 1 -11.83 1.00 -3.18
C MET A 1 -11.97 0.70 -4.67
N GLU A 2 -12.98 1.26 -5.36
CA GLU A 2 -13.15 1.06 -6.82
C GLU A 2 -12.61 2.25 -7.63
N LEU A 3 -11.65 1.98 -8.52
CA LEU A 3 -10.99 2.97 -9.38
C LEU A 3 -11.18 2.62 -10.86
N SER A 4 -11.57 3.61 -11.64
CA SER A 4 -11.73 3.57 -13.09
C SER A 4 -10.48 4.08 -13.80
N GLU A 5 -10.39 3.88 -15.12
CA GLU A 5 -9.29 4.46 -15.93
C GLU A 5 -9.22 5.99 -15.80
N THR A 6 -10.36 6.67 -15.67
CA THR A 6 -10.37 8.12 -15.43
C THR A 6 -9.77 8.45 -14.06
N ASP A 7 -10.10 7.69 -13.01
CA ASP A 7 -9.56 7.92 -11.67
C ASP A 7 -8.03 7.86 -11.68
N TRP A 8 -7.46 6.83 -12.30
CA TRP A 8 -6.01 6.68 -12.45
C TRP A 8 -5.39 7.84 -13.22
N GLY A 9 -5.99 8.25 -14.35
CA GLY A 9 -5.51 9.39 -15.11
C GLY A 9 -5.57 10.72 -14.35
N ILE A 10 -6.55 10.89 -13.44
CA ILE A 10 -6.60 12.06 -12.56
C ILE A 10 -5.46 12.03 -11.54
N LEU A 11 -5.23 10.89 -10.88
CA LEU A 11 -4.16 10.74 -9.89
C LEU A 11 -2.79 10.98 -10.50
N ASP A 12 -2.54 10.45 -11.70
CA ASP A 12 -1.29 10.62 -12.45
C ASP A 12 -1.04 12.11 -12.79
N LEU A 13 -2.02 12.78 -13.38
CA LEU A 13 -1.90 14.21 -13.71
C LEU A 13 -1.67 15.10 -12.47
N CYS A 14 -2.35 14.79 -11.36
CA CYS A 14 -2.26 15.53 -10.11
C CYS A 14 -1.03 15.18 -9.26
N SER A 15 -0.29 14.11 -9.61
CA SER A 15 0.98 13.71 -8.99
C SER A 15 2.11 14.58 -9.53
N ASP A 16 2.19 14.71 -10.86
CA ASP A 16 3.21 15.52 -11.52
C ASP A 16 3.00 17.04 -11.32
N ASN A 17 1.75 17.48 -11.25
CA ASN A 17 1.39 18.90 -11.27
C ASN A 17 0.21 19.21 -10.37
N ARG A 18 0.11 20.48 -9.95
CA ARG A 18 -1.16 21.01 -9.45
C ARG A 18 -2.09 21.23 -10.64
N GLU A 19 -3.28 20.65 -10.61
CA GLU A 19 -4.17 20.69 -11.77
C GLU A 19 -5.57 21.23 -11.50
N THR A 20 -6.11 21.98 -12.46
CA THR A 20 -7.52 22.39 -12.40
C THR A 20 -8.42 21.33 -13.02
N ARG A 21 -9.68 21.30 -12.57
CA ARG A 21 -10.75 20.52 -13.24
C ARG A 21 -10.80 20.72 -14.76
N LYS A 22 -10.54 21.95 -15.24
CA LYS A 22 -10.58 22.25 -16.68
C LYS A 22 -9.41 21.60 -17.42
N ASN A 23 -8.21 21.66 -16.85
CA ASN A 23 -7.02 21.05 -17.43
C ASN A 23 -7.15 19.53 -17.46
N ILE A 24 -7.58 18.92 -16.36
CA ILE A 24 -7.84 17.49 -16.25
C ILE A 24 -8.86 17.03 -17.30
N ALA A 25 -9.97 17.77 -17.43
CA ALA A 25 -11.00 17.48 -18.43
C ALA A 25 -10.45 17.53 -19.86
N ALA A 26 -9.60 18.52 -20.17
CA ALA A 26 -8.96 18.63 -21.47
C ALA A 26 -7.95 17.52 -21.73
N ALA A 27 -7.12 17.18 -20.73
CA ALA A 27 -6.08 16.16 -20.84
C ALA A 27 -6.65 14.74 -21.03
N LEU A 28 -7.75 14.42 -20.33
CA LEU A 28 -8.39 13.10 -20.37
C LEU A 28 -9.51 12.99 -21.42
N ASP A 29 -9.74 14.04 -22.22
CA ASP A 29 -10.84 14.15 -23.17
C ASP A 29 -12.21 13.80 -22.55
N LYS A 30 -12.51 14.43 -21.40
CA LYS A 30 -13.75 14.23 -20.63
C LYS A 30 -14.50 15.53 -20.41
N SER A 31 -15.80 15.42 -20.11
CA SER A 31 -16.59 16.60 -19.74
C SER A 31 -16.16 17.14 -18.37
N PRO A 32 -16.11 18.48 -18.17
CA PRO A 32 -15.81 19.06 -16.86
C PRO A 32 -16.79 18.67 -15.75
N ASN A 33 -18.04 18.32 -16.09
CA ASN A 33 -19.02 17.85 -15.12
C ASN A 33 -18.74 16.42 -14.66
N TYR A 34 -18.25 15.57 -15.56
CA TYR A 34 -17.82 14.22 -15.20
C TYR A 34 -16.58 14.27 -14.31
N ILE A 35 -15.55 15.03 -14.70
CA ILE A 35 -14.35 15.22 -13.88
C ILE A 35 -14.70 15.80 -12.49
N SER A 36 -15.67 16.72 -12.39
CA SER A 36 -16.09 17.24 -11.09
C SER A 36 -16.55 16.15 -10.12
N LYS A 37 -17.25 15.12 -10.62
CA LYS A 37 -17.75 14.01 -9.79
C LYS A 37 -16.62 13.10 -9.36
N GLU A 38 -15.70 12.78 -10.28
CA GLU A 38 -14.53 11.95 -9.96
C GLU A 38 -13.59 12.67 -8.97
N LEU A 39 -13.37 13.98 -9.13
CA LEU A 39 -12.61 14.76 -8.16
C LEU A 39 -13.21 14.71 -6.75
N SER A 40 -14.54 14.88 -6.62
CA SER A 40 -15.22 14.76 -5.33
C SER A 40 -15.04 13.37 -4.72
N LYS A 41 -15.26 12.31 -5.52
CA LYS A 41 -15.06 10.92 -5.11
C LYS A 41 -13.62 10.66 -4.63
N LEU A 42 -12.62 11.08 -5.38
CA LEU A 42 -11.21 10.87 -5.04
C LEU A 42 -10.78 11.67 -3.80
N SER A 43 -11.32 12.87 -3.61
CA SER A 43 -11.13 13.64 -2.38
C SER A 43 -11.82 12.99 -1.17
N GLU A 44 -13.03 12.44 -1.32
CA GLU A 44 -13.69 11.67 -0.26
C GLU A 44 -12.89 10.42 0.15
N MET A 45 -12.21 9.79 -0.81
CA MET A 45 -11.27 8.69 -0.54
C MET A 45 -9.93 9.15 0.07
N GLY A 46 -9.69 10.47 0.16
CA GLY A 46 -8.44 11.05 0.65
C GLY A 46 -7.26 10.89 -0.32
N LEU A 47 -7.51 10.65 -1.61
CA LEU A 47 -6.46 10.48 -2.64
C LEU A 47 -6.08 11.79 -3.31
N LEU A 48 -6.95 12.80 -3.24
CA LEU A 48 -6.72 14.15 -3.74
C LEU A 48 -7.04 15.18 -2.67
N GLU A 49 -6.25 16.25 -2.65
CA GLU A 49 -6.54 17.45 -1.87
C GLU A 49 -6.51 18.71 -2.73
N GLN A 50 -7.07 19.81 -2.20
CA GLN A 50 -6.95 21.13 -2.81
C GLN A 50 -6.03 21.99 -1.94
N PRO A 51 -4.72 22.05 -2.24
CA PRO A 51 -3.78 22.76 -1.39
C PRO A 51 -3.99 24.28 -1.43
N GLY A 52 -4.04 24.89 -0.23
CA GLY A 52 -4.18 26.33 -0.01
C GLY A 52 -2.93 27.14 -0.42
N PRO A 53 -3.04 28.49 -0.51
CA PRO A 53 -3.59 29.32 0.58
C PRO A 53 -4.95 30.01 0.31
N ALA A 54 -5.52 29.86 -0.89
CA ALA A 54 -6.84 30.42 -1.23
C ALA A 54 -7.85 29.29 -1.41
N GLU A 55 -8.94 29.30 -0.63
CA GLU A 55 -10.03 28.32 -0.62
C GLU A 55 -10.71 28.09 -2.00
N ASN A 56 -10.35 28.87 -3.03
CA ASN A 56 -10.96 28.87 -4.36
C ASN A 56 -9.96 28.71 -5.52
N SER A 57 -8.76 28.17 -5.28
CA SER A 57 -7.79 27.94 -6.38
C SER A 57 -8.34 26.98 -7.45
N GLY A 58 -9.19 26.03 -7.04
CA GLY A 58 -9.70 24.97 -7.90
C GLY A 58 -8.60 24.02 -8.39
N MET A 59 -7.42 24.07 -7.75
CA MET A 59 -6.25 23.24 -8.05
C MET A 59 -6.29 22.02 -7.16
N HIS A 60 -6.06 20.85 -7.73
CA HIS A 60 -5.98 19.57 -7.07
C HIS A 60 -4.56 19.02 -7.12
N VAL A 61 -4.17 18.29 -6.09
CA VAL A 61 -2.89 17.58 -5.99
C VAL A 61 -3.16 16.20 -5.39
N THR A 62 -2.40 15.21 -5.84
CA THR A 62 -2.40 13.87 -5.28
C THR A 62 -1.81 13.88 -3.87
N THR A 63 -2.53 13.30 -2.91
CA THR A 63 -2.06 13.20 -1.52
C THR A 63 -1.00 12.10 -1.40
N GLU A 64 -0.30 12.00 -0.27
CA GLU A 64 0.60 10.87 -0.01
C GLU A 64 -0.11 9.50 -0.17
N LYS A 65 -1.36 9.39 0.31
CA LYS A 65 -2.18 8.19 0.10
C LYS A 65 -2.47 7.97 -1.39
N GLY A 66 -2.75 9.04 -2.13
CA GLY A 66 -2.94 9.00 -3.58
C GLY A 66 -1.67 8.54 -4.32
N GLU A 67 -0.50 9.02 -3.92
CA GLU A 67 0.80 8.62 -4.47
C GLU A 67 1.06 7.12 -4.21
N PHE A 68 0.77 6.67 -2.98
CA PHE A 68 0.88 5.26 -2.66
C PHE A 68 -0.07 4.41 -3.50
N VAL A 69 -1.33 4.82 -3.67
CA VAL A 69 -2.30 4.14 -4.55
C VAL A 69 -1.81 4.10 -5.99
N LEU A 70 -1.30 5.22 -6.52
CA LEU A 70 -0.77 5.33 -7.88
C LEU A 70 0.43 4.39 -8.08
N SER A 71 1.34 4.31 -7.10
CA SER A 71 2.48 3.38 -7.13
C SER A 71 2.08 1.90 -7.20
N LYS A 72 0.83 1.57 -6.83
CA LYS A 72 0.28 0.20 -6.82
C LYS A 72 -0.68 -0.06 -7.98
N GLN A 73 -0.76 0.83 -8.97
CA GLN A 73 -1.68 0.70 -10.11
C GLN A 73 -1.55 -0.65 -10.83
N GLU A 74 -0.33 -1.14 -11.08
CA GLU A 74 -0.10 -2.43 -11.76
C GLU A 74 -0.64 -3.64 -10.98
N LYS A 75 -0.87 -3.48 -9.68
CA LYS A 75 -1.37 -4.53 -8.78
C LYS A 75 -2.87 -4.45 -8.56
N TYR A 76 -3.50 -3.39 -9.05
CA TYR A 76 -4.93 -3.19 -8.90
C TYR A 76 -5.70 -4.24 -9.71
N GLU A 77 -6.55 -4.99 -9.01
CA GLU A 77 -7.47 -5.92 -9.64
C GLU A 77 -8.89 -5.59 -9.20
N ARG A 78 -9.78 -5.39 -10.17
CA ARG A 78 -11.20 -5.10 -9.86
C ARG A 78 -11.83 -6.17 -8.96
N ARG A 79 -11.44 -7.45 -9.11
CA ARG A 79 -11.93 -8.55 -8.25
C ARG A 79 -11.41 -8.48 -6.81
N GLN A 80 -10.30 -7.77 -6.57
CA GLN A 80 -9.68 -7.55 -5.25
C GLN A 80 -9.85 -6.11 -4.76
N SER A 81 -10.76 -5.32 -5.35
CA SER A 81 -10.84 -3.88 -5.08
C SER A 81 -11.12 -3.54 -3.61
N GLU A 82 -11.83 -4.41 -2.90
CA GLU A 82 -12.07 -4.28 -1.45
C GLU A 82 -10.75 -4.46 -0.68
N LEU A 83 -10.11 -5.62 -0.81
CA LEU A 83 -8.83 -5.93 -0.19
C LEU A 83 -7.73 -4.91 -0.55
N PHE A 84 -7.65 -4.47 -1.82
CA PHE A 84 -6.73 -3.40 -2.22
C PHE A 84 -6.93 -2.12 -1.40
N GLY A 85 -8.19 -1.74 -1.17
CA GLY A 85 -8.52 -0.58 -0.33
C GLY A 85 -8.11 -0.79 1.12
N GLU A 86 -8.40 -1.96 1.68
CA GLU A 86 -8.03 -2.31 3.06
C GLU A 86 -6.51 -2.26 3.27
N LEU A 87 -5.73 -2.84 2.35
CA LEU A 87 -4.27 -2.81 2.40
C LEU A 87 -3.71 -1.38 2.33
N VAL A 88 -4.34 -0.51 1.53
CA VAL A 88 -3.99 0.92 1.46
C VAL A 88 -4.28 1.61 2.79
N GLU A 89 -5.47 1.45 3.38
CA GLU A 89 -5.77 2.08 4.67
C GLU A 89 -4.84 1.55 5.77
N SER A 90 -4.60 0.24 5.84
CA SER A 90 -3.71 -0.35 6.84
C SER A 90 -2.28 0.16 6.71
N ALA A 91 -1.77 0.33 5.49
CA ALA A 91 -0.45 0.92 5.28
C ALA A 91 -0.39 2.38 5.76
N VAL A 92 -1.42 3.17 5.47
CA VAL A 92 -1.52 4.58 5.91
C VAL A 92 -1.64 4.70 7.43
N GLU A 93 -2.44 3.86 8.06
CA GLU A 93 -2.59 3.86 9.51
C GLU A 93 -1.29 3.46 10.19
N LEU A 94 -0.66 2.37 9.74
CA LEU A 94 0.59 1.89 10.32
C LEU A 94 1.74 2.89 10.10
N SER A 95 1.82 3.53 8.93
CA SER A 95 2.87 4.52 8.67
C SER A 95 2.76 5.74 9.59
N ARG A 96 1.54 6.19 9.90
CA ARG A 96 1.29 7.27 10.89
C ARG A 96 1.69 6.86 12.29
N GLU A 97 1.36 5.64 12.71
CA GLU A 97 1.78 5.13 14.02
C GLU A 97 3.29 5.07 14.15
N LEU A 98 3.98 4.60 13.12
CA LEU A 98 5.44 4.49 13.10
C LEU A 98 6.10 5.86 13.03
N SER A 99 5.55 6.80 12.25
CA SER A 99 6.02 8.19 12.18
C SER A 99 5.97 8.89 13.54
N ALA A 100 4.99 8.57 14.38
CA ALA A 100 4.91 9.13 15.74
C ALA A 100 6.04 8.66 16.68
N GLU A 101 6.71 7.56 16.33
CA GLU A 101 7.78 6.94 17.10
C GLU A 101 9.17 7.20 16.48
N ALA A 102 9.23 7.41 15.17
CA ALA A 102 10.44 7.63 14.39
C ALA A 102 10.96 9.08 14.48
N ASP A 103 12.22 9.27 14.10
CA ASP A 103 12.81 10.61 13.92
C ASP A 103 12.58 11.16 12.51
N GLU A 104 12.35 10.28 11.53
CA GLU A 104 12.00 10.61 10.15
C GLU A 104 10.56 10.16 9.87
N GLU A 105 9.89 10.86 8.95
CA GLU A 105 8.54 10.50 8.51
C GLU A 105 8.56 9.12 7.83
N VAL A 106 7.63 8.25 8.23
CA VAL A 106 7.40 6.94 7.64
C VAL A 106 6.18 7.03 6.75
N THR A 107 6.35 6.80 5.46
CA THR A 107 5.27 6.86 4.48
C THR A 107 4.64 5.48 4.28
N PRO A 108 3.44 5.37 3.67
CA PRO A 108 2.84 4.08 3.34
C PRO A 108 3.73 3.19 2.45
N SER A 109 4.61 3.77 1.64
CA SER A 109 5.57 3.06 0.79
C SER A 109 6.67 2.34 1.58
N ASP A 110 6.90 2.77 2.81
CA ASP A 110 7.90 2.22 3.73
C ASP A 110 7.35 1.03 4.53
N ILE A 111 6.04 0.76 4.43
CA ILE A 111 5.41 -0.41 5.02
C ILE A 111 5.74 -1.66 4.19
N VAL A 112 6.00 -2.76 4.89
CA VAL A 112 6.35 -4.05 4.28
C VAL A 112 5.31 -5.13 4.46
N VAL A 113 4.53 -5.10 5.55
CA VAL A 113 3.49 -6.10 5.82
C VAL A 113 2.49 -5.50 6.81
N VAL A 114 1.21 -5.87 6.71
CA VAL A 114 0.17 -5.33 7.60
C VAL A 114 -0.57 -6.43 8.37
N THR A 115 -0.50 -7.69 7.94
CA THR A 115 -1.08 -8.83 8.67
C THR A 115 -0.05 -9.85 9.15
N GLU A 116 -0.27 -10.41 10.33
CA GLU A 116 0.55 -11.49 10.87
C GLU A 116 0.48 -12.74 9.98
N GLN A 117 -0.68 -13.00 9.37
CA GLN A 117 -0.87 -14.14 8.47
C GLN A 117 0.00 -14.03 7.22
N ALA A 118 0.18 -12.83 6.66
CA ALA A 118 1.10 -12.60 5.55
C ALA A 118 2.55 -12.82 5.97
N HIS A 119 2.95 -12.27 7.11
CA HIS A 119 4.30 -12.46 7.65
C HIS A 119 4.61 -13.95 7.92
N ASP A 120 3.68 -14.67 8.55
CA ASP A 120 3.79 -16.12 8.82
C ASP A 120 3.85 -16.94 7.53
N LEU A 121 3.04 -16.60 6.52
CA LEU A 121 3.09 -17.27 5.23
C LEU A 121 4.47 -17.05 4.60
N LEU A 122 4.96 -15.81 4.55
CA LEU A 122 6.26 -15.48 3.95
C LEU A 122 7.39 -16.34 4.55
N GLN A 123 7.43 -16.48 5.88
CA GLN A 123 8.42 -17.32 6.57
C GLN A 123 8.35 -18.79 6.12
N LYS A 124 7.15 -19.32 5.91
CA LYS A 124 6.95 -20.70 5.42
C LYS A 124 7.34 -20.88 3.95
N LEU A 125 7.46 -19.79 3.18
CA LEU A 125 7.84 -19.80 1.77
C LEU A 125 9.35 -19.56 1.53
N GLU A 126 10.14 -19.20 2.54
CA GLU A 126 11.57 -18.81 2.45
C GLU A 126 12.39 -19.64 1.44
N ASN A 127 12.28 -20.97 1.50
CA ASN A 127 13.09 -21.90 0.73
C ASN A 127 12.41 -22.44 -0.54
N HIS A 128 11.42 -21.70 -1.06
CA HIS A 128 10.56 -22.17 -2.15
C HIS A 128 10.44 -21.12 -3.27
N SER A 129 10.19 -21.62 -4.47
CA SER A 129 10.03 -20.85 -5.71
C SER A 129 8.92 -21.46 -6.55
N GLY A 130 8.24 -20.65 -7.35
CA GLY A 130 7.16 -21.09 -8.24
C GLY A 130 5.96 -21.65 -7.48
N ILE A 131 5.61 -21.05 -6.35
CA ILE A 131 4.60 -21.60 -5.43
C ILE A 131 3.20 -21.28 -5.95
N SER A 132 2.38 -22.30 -6.12
CA SER A 132 0.98 -22.12 -6.47
C SER A 132 0.12 -21.77 -5.24
N PRO A 133 -1.04 -21.10 -5.41
CA PRO A 133 -1.99 -20.86 -4.32
C PRO A 133 -2.42 -22.11 -3.55
N ARG A 134 -2.53 -23.26 -4.23
CA ARG A 134 -2.89 -24.54 -3.58
C ARG A 134 -1.76 -25.04 -2.69
N GLU A 135 -0.52 -25.02 -3.16
CA GLU A 135 0.63 -25.43 -2.35
C GLU A 135 0.83 -24.51 -1.14
N ALA A 136 0.65 -23.19 -1.33
CA ALA A 136 0.66 -22.25 -0.22
C ALA A 136 -0.41 -22.58 0.82
N ALA A 137 -1.64 -22.92 0.39
CA ALA A 137 -2.76 -23.25 1.26
C ALA A 137 -2.48 -24.52 2.08
N ASP A 138 -1.94 -25.56 1.44
CA ASP A 138 -1.58 -26.83 2.09
C ASP A 138 -0.50 -26.61 3.16
N ARG A 139 0.45 -25.70 2.93
CA ARG A 139 1.54 -25.37 3.88
C ARG A 139 1.06 -24.63 5.12
N ILE A 140 0.11 -23.72 4.96
CA ILE A 140 -0.41 -22.92 6.07
C ILE A 140 -1.65 -23.54 6.72
N GLY A 141 -2.19 -24.61 6.15
CA GLY A 141 -3.39 -25.29 6.65
C GLY A 141 -4.64 -24.42 6.56
N MET A 142 -4.69 -23.49 5.60
CA MET A 142 -5.83 -22.59 5.38
C MET A 142 -6.59 -22.97 4.11
N ASN A 143 -7.81 -22.46 4.00
CA ASN A 143 -8.56 -22.63 2.76
C ASN A 143 -7.97 -21.74 1.64
N LEU A 144 -8.15 -22.19 0.39
CA LEU A 144 -7.58 -21.54 -0.78
C LEU A 144 -7.96 -20.05 -0.92
N TYR A 145 -9.20 -19.68 -0.58
CA TYR A 145 -9.67 -18.30 -0.69
C TYR A 145 -8.92 -17.38 0.27
N ALA A 146 -8.78 -17.78 1.54
CA ALA A 146 -8.02 -17.02 2.53
C ALA A 146 -6.54 -16.93 2.15
N THR A 147 -5.94 -18.04 1.65
CA THR A 147 -4.56 -18.03 1.15
C THR A 147 -4.37 -17.09 -0.03
N GLN A 148 -5.33 -17.02 -0.96
CA GLN A 148 -5.26 -16.10 -2.10
C GLN A 148 -5.26 -14.63 -1.66
N GLY A 149 -6.03 -14.27 -0.62
CA GLY A 149 -5.98 -12.93 -0.03
C GLY A 149 -4.59 -12.62 0.55
N ILE A 150 -4.00 -13.56 1.28
CA ILE A 150 -2.67 -13.40 1.87
C ILE A 150 -1.58 -13.30 0.78
N LEU A 151 -1.64 -14.13 -0.26
CA LEU A 151 -0.72 -14.04 -1.39
C LEU A 151 -0.86 -12.71 -2.14
N TYR A 152 -2.09 -12.19 -2.26
CA TYR A 152 -2.33 -10.88 -2.82
C TYR A 152 -1.72 -9.75 -1.97
N GLU A 153 -1.81 -9.83 -0.64
CA GLU A 153 -1.11 -8.89 0.26
C GLU A 153 0.40 -8.92 0.07
N LEU A 154 1.01 -10.11 0.07
CA LEU A 154 2.45 -10.26 -0.12
C LEU A 154 2.90 -9.74 -1.49
N TYR A 155 2.11 -9.98 -2.53
CA TYR A 155 2.32 -9.39 -3.85
C TYR A 155 2.15 -7.86 -3.83
N PHE A 156 1.12 -7.35 -3.15
CA PHE A 156 0.85 -5.91 -2.99
C PHE A 156 2.04 -5.15 -2.40
N PHE A 157 2.68 -5.70 -1.35
CA PHE A 157 3.85 -5.12 -0.70
C PHE A 157 5.21 -5.48 -1.35
N ASP A 158 5.21 -6.03 -2.57
CA ASP A 158 6.42 -6.38 -3.32
C ASP A 158 7.27 -7.46 -2.64
N LEU A 159 6.68 -8.28 -1.75
CA LEU A 159 7.37 -9.38 -1.09
C LEU A 159 7.38 -10.66 -1.94
N LEU A 160 6.37 -10.80 -2.81
CA LEU A 160 6.29 -11.82 -3.84
C LEU A 160 6.11 -11.20 -5.22
N ASP A 161 6.77 -11.77 -6.23
CA ASP A 161 6.41 -11.60 -7.63
C ASP A 161 5.33 -12.61 -7.99
N ARG A 162 4.45 -12.25 -8.93
CA ARG A 162 3.39 -13.13 -9.43
C ARG A 162 3.48 -13.27 -10.94
N ALA A 163 3.55 -14.51 -11.43
CA ALA A 163 3.38 -14.82 -12.84
C ALA A 163 2.08 -15.61 -13.06
N VAL A 164 1.33 -15.22 -14.11
CA VAL A 164 0.12 -15.95 -14.54
C VAL A 164 0.50 -16.85 -15.71
N THR A 165 0.34 -18.15 -15.52
CA THR A 165 0.64 -19.18 -16.51
C THR A 165 -0.64 -19.86 -17.00
N SER A 166 -0.52 -20.77 -17.98
CA SER A 166 -1.64 -21.62 -18.41
C SER A 166 -2.13 -22.57 -17.32
N GLU A 167 -1.30 -22.86 -16.30
CA GLU A 167 -1.62 -23.77 -15.19
C GLU A 167 -2.13 -23.03 -13.95
N GLY A 168 -2.09 -21.69 -13.96
CA GLY A 168 -2.53 -20.84 -12.86
C GLY A 168 -1.47 -19.81 -12.46
N GLU A 169 -1.70 -19.20 -11.30
CA GLU A 169 -0.79 -18.23 -10.70
C GLU A 169 0.36 -18.96 -9.99
N ILE A 170 1.59 -18.46 -10.18
CA ILE A 170 2.77 -18.87 -9.44
C ILE A 170 3.41 -17.66 -8.77
N TYR A 171 3.97 -17.87 -7.59
CA TYR A 171 4.55 -16.82 -6.76
C TYR A 171 6.01 -17.14 -6.40
N ASP A 172 6.85 -16.10 -6.47
CA ASP A 172 8.28 -16.18 -6.19
C ASP A 172 8.71 -15.09 -5.21
N LEU A 173 9.62 -15.41 -4.29
CA LEU A 173 10.19 -14.44 -3.36
C LEU A 173 11.00 -13.37 -4.09
N THR A 174 10.66 -12.10 -3.87
CA THR A 174 11.46 -10.98 -4.37
C THR A 174 12.69 -10.75 -3.49
N ALA A 175 13.60 -9.89 -3.95
CA ALA A 175 14.70 -9.40 -3.11
C ALA A 175 14.19 -8.66 -1.86
N ARG A 176 13.06 -7.94 -1.95
CA ARG A 176 12.44 -7.25 -0.82
C ARG A 176 11.87 -8.25 0.20
N GLY A 177 11.19 -9.30 -0.29
CA GLY A 177 10.71 -10.42 0.54
C GLY A 177 11.84 -11.11 1.30
N ARG A 178 12.94 -11.41 0.62
CA ARG A 178 14.13 -12.01 1.27
C ARG A 178 14.74 -11.10 2.33
N ARG A 179 14.88 -9.80 2.05
CA ARG A 179 15.39 -8.83 3.03
C ARG A 179 14.52 -8.78 4.30
N LEU A 180 13.20 -8.96 4.18
CA LEU A 180 12.32 -9.04 5.33
C LEU A 180 12.55 -10.32 6.14
N LEU A 181 12.76 -11.46 5.47
CA LEU A 181 13.09 -12.74 6.12
C LEU A 181 14.47 -12.75 6.80
N ASP A 182 15.42 -11.98 6.27
CA ASP A 182 16.76 -11.83 6.87
C ASP A 182 16.75 -11.01 8.18
N GLN A 183 15.61 -10.39 8.54
CA GLN A 183 15.49 -9.68 9.80
C GLN A 183 15.49 -10.65 10.99
N PRO A 184 15.94 -10.22 12.18
CA PRO A 184 15.76 -10.98 13.41
C PRO A 184 14.28 -11.36 13.59
N ALA A 185 14.00 -12.48 14.25
CA ALA A 185 12.63 -12.92 14.50
C ALA A 185 11.82 -11.81 15.19
N GLN A 186 10.70 -11.43 14.58
CA GLN A 186 9.80 -10.37 15.05
C GLN A 186 8.58 -10.99 15.71
N THR A 187 8.11 -10.36 16.78
CA THR A 187 6.92 -10.82 17.52
C THR A 187 5.61 -10.31 16.94
N THR A 188 5.65 -9.21 16.19
CA THR A 188 4.48 -8.59 15.57
C THR A 188 4.83 -7.95 14.23
N VAL A 189 3.83 -7.70 13.39
CA VAL A 189 3.98 -6.89 12.16
C VAL A 189 4.47 -5.49 12.46
N LYS A 190 4.10 -4.90 13.60
CA LYS A 190 4.61 -3.57 13.99
C LYS A 190 6.12 -3.62 14.23
N ASP A 191 6.62 -4.67 14.88
CA ASP A 191 8.05 -4.85 15.12
C ASP A 191 8.82 -5.13 13.81
N ALA A 192 8.23 -5.88 12.89
CA ALA A 192 8.78 -6.07 11.55
C ALA A 192 8.91 -4.75 10.78
N ASN A 193 7.88 -3.90 10.80
CA ASN A 193 7.95 -2.59 10.15
C ASN A 193 8.88 -1.62 10.88
N ARG A 194 8.99 -1.67 12.23
CA ARG A 194 9.99 -0.88 12.97
C ARG A 194 11.41 -1.27 12.59
N THR A 195 11.69 -2.56 12.58
CA THR A 195 13.02 -3.10 12.21
C THR A 195 13.35 -2.74 10.76
N TRP A 196 12.38 -2.86 9.85
CA TRP A 196 12.53 -2.45 8.46
C TRP A 196 12.91 -0.97 8.30
N ASN A 197 12.26 -0.11 9.08
CA ASN A 197 12.44 1.34 9.05
C ASN A 197 13.53 1.84 10.02
N MET A 198 14.33 0.94 10.59
CA MET A 198 15.40 1.28 11.55
C MET A 198 14.93 2.14 12.73
N ILE A 199 13.67 2.01 13.12
CA ILE A 199 13.08 2.77 14.22
C ILE A 199 13.58 2.17 15.53
N THR A 200 14.53 2.86 16.17
CA THR A 200 14.93 2.53 17.54
C THR A 200 13.80 2.96 18.47
N SER A 201 13.31 2.03 19.29
CA SER A 201 12.38 2.37 20.39
C SER A 201 12.96 3.56 21.16
N LYS A 202 12.27 4.71 21.15
CA LYS A 202 12.54 5.77 22.13
C LYS A 202 12.27 5.17 23.49
N ASP A 203 13.35 4.85 24.20
CA ASP A 203 13.30 4.25 25.51
C ASP A 203 12.36 5.10 26.38
N ARG A 204 11.22 4.55 26.79
CA ARG A 204 10.34 5.17 27.80
C ARG A 204 11.00 5.00 29.17
N SER A 205 12.23 5.49 29.32
CA SER A 205 12.94 5.53 30.60
C SER A 205 14.12 6.49 30.58
N GLU A 206 13.85 7.78 30.37
CA GLU A 206 14.65 8.77 31.11
C GLU A 206 14.01 8.91 32.50
N PRO A 207 14.66 8.44 33.59
CA PRO A 207 14.22 8.80 34.93
C PRO A 207 14.40 10.31 35.08
N SER A 208 13.30 11.01 35.38
CA SER A 208 13.36 12.40 35.81
C SER A 208 14.18 12.47 37.10
N PHE A 209 15.45 12.87 36.98
CA PHE A 209 16.17 13.39 38.13
C PHE A 209 15.68 14.81 38.35
N GLU A 210 14.66 14.96 39.19
CA GLU A 210 14.40 16.23 39.86
C GLU A 210 15.50 16.42 40.91
N GLU A 211 16.31 17.47 40.74
CA GLU A 211 17.13 18.08 41.81
C GLU A 211 16.33 19.15 42.56
#